data_AF-A0A382TKG3-F1
#
_entry.id   AF-A0A382TKG3-F1
#
_cell.length_a   1.000
_cell.length_b   1.000
_cell.length_c   1.000
_cell.angle_alpha   90.00
_cell.angle_beta   90.00
_cell.angle_gamma   90.00
#
_symmetry.space_group_name_H-M   'P 1'
#
loop_
_entity.id
_entity.type
_entity.pdbx_description
1 polymer ?
#
loop_
_entity_poly.entity_id
_entity_poly.type
_entity_poly.pdbx_seq_one_letter_code
_entity_poly.pdbx_strand_id
1 'polypeptide(L)'
;MKSIRHWTQRWQLRLGTLIGFAVWHGTSATPAIYAQQPQRTPATYTVEQADAGLEIYRQQCATCHGENLDDGPFAPPLRGVDFQAKWQVR
;
A
#
# COMPACT_ATOMS: atom_id res chain seq x y z
N MET A 1 -20.38 -67.12 -28.82
CA MET A 1 -21.43 -66.27 -28.23
C MET A 1 -20.79 -64.94 -27.81
N LYS A 2 -21.10 -63.85 -28.52
CA LYS A 2 -20.55 -62.48 -28.33
C LYS A 2 -21.48 -61.72 -27.37
N SER A 3 -21.14 -61.52 -26.09
CA SER A 3 -21.95 -60.61 -25.25
C SER A 3 -21.33 -60.19 -23.89
N ILE A 4 -20.01 -59.98 -23.79
CA ILE A 4 -19.41 -59.45 -22.54
C ILE A 4 -18.39 -58.32 -22.83
N ARG A 5 -18.24 -57.93 -24.10
CA ARG A 5 -17.22 -56.98 -24.59
C ARG A 5 -17.47 -55.52 -24.21
N HIS A 6 -18.58 -55.19 -23.55
CA HIS A 6 -19.00 -53.78 -23.34
C HIS A 6 -18.89 -53.30 -21.90
N TRP A 7 -18.66 -54.21 -20.94
CA TRP A 7 -18.69 -53.85 -19.51
C TRP A 7 -17.37 -53.25 -19.01
N THR A 8 -16.24 -53.59 -19.64
CA THR A 8 -14.89 -53.17 -19.23
C THR A 8 -14.44 -51.80 -19.73
N GLN A 9 -15.21 -51.10 -20.58
CA GLN A 9 -14.74 -49.87 -21.25
C GLN A 9 -15.26 -48.57 -20.63
N ARG A 10 -16.24 -48.60 -19.73
CA ARG A 10 -16.82 -47.38 -19.11
C ARG A 10 -16.20 -47.01 -17.76
N TRP A 11 -15.45 -47.93 -17.14
CA TRP A 11 -14.76 -47.73 -15.87
C TRP A 11 -13.33 -47.15 -16.02
N GLN A 12 -12.86 -46.95 -17.25
CA GLN A 12 -11.51 -46.43 -17.53
C GLN A 12 -11.47 -44.90 -17.67
N LEU A 13 -12.60 -44.18 -17.56
CA LEU A 13 -12.66 -42.73 -17.80
C LEU A 13 -12.86 -41.89 -16.52
N ARG A 14 -12.89 -42.47 -15.32
CA ARG A 14 -13.09 -41.69 -14.07
C ARG A 14 -11.87 -41.56 -13.14
N LEU A 15 -10.76 -42.26 -13.39
CA LEU A 15 -9.58 -42.19 -12.52
C LEU A 15 -8.41 -41.38 -13.10
N GLY A 16 -8.43 -41.02 -14.39
CA GLY A 16 -7.31 -40.31 -15.04
C GLY A 16 -7.30 -38.78 -14.87
N THR A 17 -8.42 -38.15 -14.53
CA THR A 17 -8.58 -36.69 -14.71
C THR A 17 -8.15 -35.83 -13.51
N LEU A 18 -8.04 -36.40 -12.30
CA LEU A 18 -7.70 -35.59 -11.11
C LEU A 18 -6.20 -35.37 -10.91
N ILE A 19 -5.33 -36.28 -11.39
CA ILE A 19 -3.88 -36.17 -11.21
C ILE A 19 -3.25 -35.23 -12.25
N GLY A 20 -3.79 -35.18 -13.48
CA GLY A 20 -3.28 -34.30 -14.54
C GLY A 20 -3.54 -32.81 -14.31
N PHE A 21 -4.65 -32.44 -13.65
CA PHE A 21 -5.03 -31.03 -13.43
C PHE A 21 -4.23 -30.33 -12.33
N ALA A 22 -3.78 -31.08 -11.31
CA ALA A 22 -2.97 -30.54 -10.21
C ALA A 22 -1.55 -30.15 -10.65
N VAL A 23 -1.00 -30.82 -11.65
CA VAL A 23 0.33 -30.50 -12.22
C VAL A 23 0.23 -29.33 -13.21
N TRP A 24 -0.92 -29.12 -13.87
CA TRP A 24 -1.12 -27.99 -14.79
C TRP A 24 -1.38 -26.66 -14.05
N HIS A 25 -2.06 -26.70 -12.90
CA HIS A 25 -2.18 -25.54 -12.01
C HIS A 25 -0.99 -25.49 -11.08
N GLY A 26 0.21 -25.39 -11.66
CA GLY A 26 1.41 -25.07 -10.89
C GLY A 26 1.16 -23.81 -10.09
N THR A 27 0.88 -23.95 -8.79
CA THR A 27 0.72 -22.83 -7.89
C THR A 27 2.09 -22.20 -7.73
N SER A 28 2.38 -21.20 -8.55
CA SER A 28 3.52 -20.33 -8.33
C SER A 28 3.26 -19.61 -7.00
N ALA A 29 3.88 -20.08 -5.92
CA ALA A 29 3.93 -19.33 -4.68
C ALA A 29 4.77 -18.08 -4.96
N THR A 30 4.10 -16.97 -5.29
CA THR A 30 4.76 -15.68 -5.34
C THR A 30 5.19 -15.34 -3.92
N PRO A 31 6.49 -15.18 -3.62
CA PRO A 31 6.87 -14.68 -2.32
C PRO A 31 6.25 -13.29 -2.16
N ALA A 32 5.50 -13.09 -1.08
CA ALA A 32 5.08 -11.76 -0.68
C ALA A 32 6.34 -10.98 -0.31
N ILE A 33 6.85 -10.17 -1.24
CA ILE A 33 7.84 -9.15 -0.92
C ILE A 33 7.09 -8.07 -0.14
N TYR A 34 7.13 -8.17 1.19
CA TYR A 34 6.74 -7.05 2.03
C TYR A 34 7.76 -5.94 1.78
N ALA A 35 7.34 -4.86 1.11
CA ALA A 35 8.12 -3.64 1.09
C ALA A 35 8.25 -3.16 2.53
N GLN A 36 9.43 -3.32 3.12
CA GLN A 36 9.76 -2.67 4.38
C GLN A 36 9.71 -1.17 4.10
N GLN A 37 8.67 -0.48 4.59
CA GLN A 37 8.71 0.97 4.61
C GLN A 37 9.93 1.34 5.45
N PRO A 38 10.92 2.08 4.92
CA PRO A 38 12.05 2.49 5.71
C PRO A 38 11.51 3.22 6.94
N GLN A 39 11.91 2.77 8.12
CA GLN A 39 11.63 3.47 9.38
C GLN A 39 12.23 4.86 9.24
N ARG A 40 11.41 5.87 8.92
CA ARG A 40 11.91 7.23 8.73
C ARG A 40 12.19 7.81 10.11
N THR A 41 13.43 8.20 10.32
CA THR A 41 13.78 9.01 11.48
C THR A 41 13.03 10.33 11.39
N PRO A 42 12.39 10.80 12.48
CA PRO A 42 11.76 12.11 12.48
C PRO A 42 12.77 13.17 12.04
N ALA A 43 12.36 14.04 11.10
CA ALA A 43 13.17 15.19 10.75
C ALA A 43 13.37 16.05 12.00
N THR A 44 14.62 16.42 12.26
CA THR A 44 14.98 17.38 13.31
C THR A 44 15.51 18.64 12.65
N TYR A 45 15.38 19.77 13.33
CA TYR A 45 15.85 21.06 12.86
C TYR A 45 16.43 21.86 14.02
N THR A 46 17.34 22.77 13.70
CA THR A 46 17.89 23.72 14.66
C THR A 46 16.96 24.93 14.81
N VAL A 47 17.17 25.73 15.87
CA VAL A 47 16.41 26.96 16.08
C VAL A 47 16.61 27.93 14.92
N GLU A 48 17.85 28.04 14.41
CA GLU A 48 18.18 28.90 13.29
C GLU A 48 17.45 28.50 12.00
N GLN A 49 17.24 27.20 11.79
CA GLN A 49 16.45 26.69 10.65
C GLN A 49 14.97 27.02 10.81
N ALA A 50 14.43 26.95 12.04
CA ALA A 50 13.05 27.34 12.31
C ALA A 50 12.83 28.84 12.08
N ASP A 51 13.75 29.69 12.54
CA ASP A 51 13.68 31.14 12.38
C ASP A 51 13.75 31.54 10.90
N ALA A 52 14.68 30.95 10.14
CA ALA A 52 14.76 31.16 8.70
C ALA A 52 13.51 30.66 7.96
N GLY A 53 12.97 29.51 8.38
CA GLY A 53 11.73 28.96 7.82
C GLY A 53 10.50 29.83 8.10
N LEU A 54 10.43 30.45 9.29
CA LEU A 54 9.36 31.35 9.68
C LEU A 54 9.32 32.61 8.80
N GLU A 55 10.48 33.17 8.45
CA GLU A 55 10.54 34.33 7.56
C GLU A 55 9.99 34.00 6.17
N ILE A 56 10.39 32.85 5.61
CA ILE A 56 9.86 32.36 4.33
C ILE A 56 8.35 32.10 4.43
N TYR A 57 7.90 31.49 5.52
CA TYR A 57 6.49 31.19 5.76
C TYR A 57 5.61 32.43 5.70
N ARG A 58 6.02 33.51 6.38
CA ARG A 58 5.30 34.79 6.38
C ARG A 58 5.17 35.38 4.98
N GLN A 59 6.23 35.29 4.18
CA GLN A 59 6.26 35.89 2.85
C GLN A 59 5.48 35.09 1.80
N GLN A 60 5.44 33.76 1.92
CA GLN A 60 5.01 32.88 0.83
C GLN A 60 3.78 32.02 1.18
N CYS A 61 3.53 31.75 2.45
CA CYS A 61 2.57 30.73 2.88
C CYS A 61 1.41 31.31 3.70
N ALA A 62 1.70 32.30 4.55
CA ALA A 62 0.75 32.87 5.51
C ALA A 62 -0.51 33.44 4.84
N THR A 63 -0.39 34.03 3.65
CA THR A 63 -1.53 34.54 2.87
C THR A 63 -2.66 33.51 2.70
N CYS A 64 -2.32 32.22 2.57
CA CYS A 64 -3.31 31.16 2.40
C CYS A 64 -3.57 30.37 3.68
N HIS A 65 -2.53 30.13 4.48
CA HIS A 65 -2.55 29.22 5.61
C HIS A 65 -2.63 29.88 7.00
N GLY A 66 -2.64 31.22 7.03
CA GLY A 66 -2.76 32.00 8.25
C GLY A 66 -1.40 32.39 8.84
N GLU A 67 -1.36 33.44 9.65
CA GLU A 67 -0.11 33.93 10.25
C GLU A 67 0.44 32.94 11.29
N ASN A 68 -0.44 32.16 11.93
CA ASN A 68 -0.09 31.26 13.04
C ASN A 68 -0.18 29.76 12.69
N LEU A 69 -0.29 29.45 11.39
CA LEU A 69 -0.49 28.11 10.83
C LEU A 69 -1.88 27.51 11.08
N ASP A 70 -2.88 28.28 11.51
CA ASP A 70 -4.21 27.78 11.90
C ASP A 70 -5.42 28.58 11.39
N ASP A 71 -5.22 29.78 10.85
CA ASP A 71 -6.28 30.75 10.58
C ASP A 71 -6.33 31.23 9.11
N GLY A 72 -5.80 30.42 8.20
CA GLY A 72 -5.79 30.71 6.76
C GLY A 72 -7.19 30.76 6.14
N PRO A 73 -7.57 31.86 5.46
CA PRO A 73 -8.89 31.97 4.83
C PRO A 73 -9.02 31.14 3.53
N PHE A 74 -7.90 30.67 2.97
CA PHE A 74 -7.88 30.03 1.65
C PHE A 74 -7.34 28.60 1.63
N ALA A 75 -6.71 28.14 2.72
CA ALA A 75 -6.17 26.79 2.81
C ALA A 75 -6.20 26.28 4.27
N PRO A 76 -6.21 24.95 4.48
CA PRO A 76 -6.28 24.38 5.82
C PRO A 76 -5.09 24.76 6.71
N PRO A 77 -5.25 24.64 8.04
CA PRO A 77 -4.15 24.74 8.99
C PRO A 77 -2.94 23.87 8.64
N LEU A 78 -1.76 24.40 8.88
CA LEU A 78 -0.48 23.68 8.81
C LEU A 78 0.02 23.26 10.20
N ARG A 79 -0.91 23.15 11.16
CA ARG A 79 -0.70 22.61 12.49
C ARG A 79 -1.90 21.77 12.93
N GLY A 80 -1.76 21.10 14.07
CA GLY A 80 -2.84 20.32 14.68
C GLY A 80 -2.96 18.89 14.15
N VAL A 81 -3.98 18.18 14.64
CA VAL A 81 -4.13 16.73 14.47
C VAL A 81 -4.27 16.32 13.01
N ASP A 82 -5.04 17.08 12.22
CA ASP A 82 -5.29 16.76 10.81
C ASP A 82 -4.02 16.93 9.96
N PHE A 83 -3.24 17.99 10.21
CA PHE A 83 -1.95 18.19 9.57
C PHE A 83 -0.97 17.08 9.93
N GLN A 84 -0.86 16.74 11.23
CA GLN A 84 0.04 15.69 11.70
C GLN A 84 -0.33 14.32 11.15
N ALA A 85 -1.62 13.98 11.08
CA ALA A 85 -2.08 12.71 10.51
C ALA A 85 -1.62 12.53 9.05
N LYS A 86 -1.51 13.63 8.30
CA LYS A 86 -1.06 13.61 6.90
C LYS A 86 0.47 13.62 6.74
N TRP A 87 1.19 14.34 7.61
CA TRP A 87 2.60 14.68 7.38
C TRP A 87 3.58 14.16 8.44
N GLN A 88 3.15 13.90 9.67
CA GLN A 88 4.02 13.44 10.76
C GLN A 88 4.40 11.96 10.63
N VAL A 89 3.59 11.17 9.92
CA VAL A 89 3.73 9.70 9.82
C VAL A 89 4.38 9.25 8.51
N ARG A 90 5.10 10.14 7.82
CA ARG A 90 5.78 9.79 6.57
C ARG A 90 7.25 9.52 6.79
#